data_AF-A0A7V4ST51-F1
#
_entry.id   AF-A0A7V4ST51-F1
#
_cell.length_a   1.000
_cell.length_b   1.000
_cell.length_c   1.000
_cell.angle_alpha   90.00
_cell.angle_beta   90.00
_cell.angle_gamma   90.00
#
_symmetry.space_group_name_H-M   'P 1'
#
loop_
_entity.id
_entity.type
_entity.pdbx_description
1 polymer ?
#
loop_
_entity_poly.entity_id
_entity_poly.type
_entity_poly.pdbx_seq_one_letter_code
_entity_poly.pdbx_strand_id
1 'polypeptide(L)' 'MQRFTGFPSGRLSFTAVPDVFFTELLPQIDDLAELKVSLHLIWLLHRKKPNARWVSLAELRQDGLLLSSLDCGHGDPAE' A
#
# COMPACT_ATOMS: atom_id res chain seq x y z
N MET A 1 17.87 -6.80 7.38
CA MET A 1 16.94 -6.79 6.23
C MET A 1 16.83 -8.20 5.66
N GLN A 2 15.62 -8.79 5.60
CA GLN A 2 15.39 -9.97 4.76
C GLN A 2 15.41 -9.52 3.29
N ARG A 3 16.17 -10.23 2.46
CA ARG A 3 16.25 -9.95 1.02
C ARG A 3 14.95 -10.41 0.37
N PHE A 4 14.28 -9.53 -0.37
CA PHE A 4 13.14 -9.91 -1.21
C PHE A 4 13.61 -10.87 -2.30
N THR A 5 13.12 -12.10 -2.29
CA THR A 5 13.54 -13.17 -3.21
C THR A 5 12.68 -13.23 -4.48
N GLY A 6 11.82 -12.24 -4.72
CA GLY A 6 10.90 -12.19 -5.84
C GLY A 6 9.50 -12.70 -5.52
N PHE A 7 8.64 -12.73 -6.54
CA PHE A 7 7.28 -13.23 -6.45
C PHE A 7 7.21 -14.74 -6.73
N PRO A 8 6.33 -15.49 -6.05
CA PRO A 8 6.24 -16.94 -6.23
C PRO A 8 5.75 -17.29 -7.64
N SER A 9 6.33 -18.34 -8.23
CA SER A 9 5.87 -18.92 -9.49
C SER A 9 4.56 -19.68 -9.23
N GLY A 10 3.41 -19.07 -9.52
CA GLY A 10 2.11 -19.69 -9.24
C GLY A 10 0.92 -18.76 -9.45
N ARG A 11 -0.23 -19.13 -8.86
CA ARG A 11 -1.48 -18.39 -9.00
C ARG A 11 -1.46 -17.14 -8.11
N LEU A 12 -1.09 -16.00 -8.69
CA LEU A 12 -1.07 -14.70 -8.02
C LEU A 12 -2.45 -14.06 -8.02
N SER A 13 -2.78 -13.38 -6.91
CA SER A 13 -3.93 -12.46 -6.88
C SER A 13 -3.47 -11.09 -7.34
N PHE A 14 -4.04 -10.62 -8.45
CA PHE A 14 -3.76 -9.30 -8.98
C PHE A 14 -4.74 -8.27 -8.42
N THR A 15 -4.25 -7.05 -8.23
CA THR A 15 -5.05 -5.88 -7.87
C THR A 15 -5.02 -4.94 -9.06
N ALA A 16 -6.18 -4.67 -9.65
CA ALA A 16 -6.26 -3.68 -10.72
C ALA A 16 -6.04 -2.27 -10.14
N VAL A 17 -5.08 -1.55 -10.71
CA VAL A 17 -4.79 -0.15 -10.39
C VAL A 17 -5.22 0.68 -11.60
N PRO A 18 -6.10 1.69 -11.45
CA PRO A 18 -6.53 2.53 -12.57
C PRO A 18 -5.37 3.30 -13.21
N ASP A 19 -5.41 3.53 -14.53
CA ASP A 19 -4.34 4.27 -15.23
C ASP A 19 -4.15 5.69 -14.68
N VAL A 20 -5.25 6.33 -14.24
CA VAL A 20 -5.24 7.67 -13.63
C VAL A 20 -4.37 7.73 -12.37
N PHE A 21 -4.19 6.61 -11.66
CA PHE A 21 -3.23 6.54 -10.55
C PHE A 21 -1.82 6.86 -11.04
N PHE A 22 -1.40 6.31 -12.17
CA PHE A 22 -0.04 6.49 -12.69
C PHE A 22 0.14 7.84 -13.40
N THR A 23 -0.90 8.35 -14.06
CA THR A 23 -0.80 9.59 -14.84
C THR A 23 -1.03 10.85 -14.02
N GLU A 24 -1.88 10.80 -12.99
CA GLU A 24 -2.26 11.99 -12.21
C GLU A 24 -1.81 11.91 -10.75
N LEU A 25 -2.10 10.80 -10.06
CA LEU A 25 -1.89 10.74 -8.61
C LEU A 25 -0.42 10.48 -8.24
N LEU A 26 0.21 9.49 -8.87
CA LEU A 26 1.59 9.08 -8.59
C LEU A 26 2.62 10.22 -8.75
N PRO A 27 2.54 11.10 -9.78
CA PRO A 27 3.45 12.24 -9.89
C PRO A 27 3.29 13.30 -8.79
N GLN A 28 2.18 13.29 -8.05
CA GLN A 28 1.93 14.22 -6.95
C GLN A 28 2.36 13.65 -5.58
N ILE A 29 2.71 12.36 -5.51
CA ILE A 29 3.12 11.71 -4.26
C ILE A 29 4.62 11.96 -4.04
N ASP A 30 4.94 12.77 -3.04
CA ASP A 30 6.32 13.15 -2.71
C ASP A 30 6.91 12.34 -1.54
N ASP A 31 6.06 11.62 -0.80
CA ASP A 31 6.46 10.87 0.37
C ASP A 31 6.27 9.35 0.23
N LEU A 32 7.22 8.59 0.78
CA LEU A 32 7.21 7.14 0.71
C LEU A 32 6.10 6.53 1.57
N ALA A 33 5.77 7.12 2.71
CA ALA A 33 4.65 6.64 3.52
C ALA A 33 3.31 6.91 2.80
N GLU A 34 3.15 8.07 2.16
CA GLU A 34 1.99 8.38 1.32
C GLU A 34 1.83 7.39 0.16
N LEU A 35 2.92 7.04 -0.54
CA LEU A 35 2.89 6.02 -1.60
C LEU A 35 2.43 4.66 -1.09
N LYS A 36 3.00 4.20 0.03
CA LYS A 36 2.65 2.93 0.67
C LYS A 36 1.18 2.89 1.08
N VAL A 37 0.70 3.93 1.75
CA VAL A 37 -0.69 4.05 2.18
C VAL A 37 -1.64 4.05 0.97
N SER A 38 -1.32 4.80 -0.09
CA SER A 38 -2.14 4.89 -1.29
C SER A 38 -2.28 3.55 -2.02
N LEU A 39 -1.18 2.83 -2.23
CA LEU A 39 -1.20 1.49 -2.83
C LEU A 39 -1.97 0.49 -1.95
N HIS A 40 -1.80 0.59 -0.63
CA HIS A 40 -2.49 -0.26 0.33
C HIS A 40 -4.00 -0.01 0.34
N LEU A 41 -4.42 1.25 0.20
CA LEU A 41 -5.83 1.63 0.05
C LEU A 41 -6.46 1.02 -1.20
N ILE A 42 -5.77 1.10 -2.36
CA ILE A 42 -6.25 0.50 -3.61
C ILE A 42 -6.41 -1.02 -3.45
N TRP A 43 -5.43 -1.66 -2.82
CA TRP A 43 -5.47 -3.09 -2.51
C TRP A 43 -6.62 -3.47 -1.57
N LEU A 44 -6.85 -2.72 -0.49
CA LEU A 44 -7.97 -2.96 0.43
C LEU A 44 -9.32 -2.78 -0.25
N LEU A 45 -9.48 -1.72 -1.04
CA LEU A 45 -10.71 -1.44 -1.77
C LEU A 45 -11.04 -2.53 -2.78
N HIS A 46 -10.03 -3.08 -3.47
CA HIS A 46 -10.23 -4.18 -4.41
C HIS A 46 -10.66 -5.48 -3.73
N ARG A 47 -10.26 -5.71 -2.47
CA ARG A 47 -10.63 -6.91 -1.71
C ARG A 47 -11.99 -6.78 -1.02
N LYS A 48 -12.49 -5.56 -0.85
CA LYS A 48 -13.81 -5.32 -0.26
C LYS A 48 -14.93 -5.67 -1.24
N LYS A 49 -16.06 -6.13 -0.68
CA LYS A 49 -17.28 -6.39 -1.46
C LYS A 49 -17.76 -5.08 -2.11
N PRO A 50 -18.39 -5.14 -3.29
CA PRO A 50 -18.83 -3.95 -4.03
C PRO A 50 -19.74 -2.99 -3.23
N ASN A 51 -20.34 -3.47 -2.14
CA ASN A 51 -21.28 -2.75 -1.28
C ASN A 51 -20.59 -1.97 -0.15
N ALA A 52 -19.29 -2.17 0.07
CA ALA A 52 -18.51 -1.52 1.13
C ALA A 52 -17.23 -0.89 0.53
N ARG A 53 -17.39 0.24 -0.16
CA ARG A 53 -16.31 0.92 -0.92
C ARG A 53 -15.53 1.97 -0.13
N TRP A 54 -15.52 1.88 1.20
CA TRP A 54 -14.80 2.82 2.05
C TRP A 54 -13.84 2.07 2.96
N VAL A 55 -12.71 2.70 3.26
CA VAL A 55 -11.74 2.24 4.25
C VAL A 55 -11.67 3.31 5.34
N SER A 56 -11.80 2.90 6.59
CA SER A 56 -11.69 3.81 7.73
C SER A 56 -10.27 3.95 8.20
N LEU A 57 -9.98 5.08 8.87
CA LEU A 57 -8.71 5.28 9.55
C LEU A 57 -8.47 4.21 10.62
N ALA A 58 -9.53 3.73 11.30
CA ALA A 58 -9.42 2.66 12.28
C ALA A 58 -8.95 1.34 11.64
N GLU A 59 -9.46 0.99 10.45
CA GLU A 59 -9.00 -0.18 9.69
C GLU A 59 -7.52 -0.05 9.31
N LEU A 60 -7.09 1.12 8.81
CA LEU A 60 -5.68 1.36 8.47
C LEU A 60 -4.77 1.25 9.68
N ARG A 61 -5.20 1.77 10.84
CA ARG A 61 -4.45 1.70 12.11
C ARG A 61 -4.41 0.30 12.72
N GLN A 62 -5.26 -0.61 12.27
CA GLN A 62 -5.27 -2.01 12.71
C GLN A 62 -4.61 -2.94 11.68
N ASP A 63 -4.23 -2.42 10.51
CA ASP A 63 -3.62 -3.21 9.46
C ASP A 63 -2.12 -3.43 9.74
N GLY A 64 -1.81 -4.60 10.28
CA GLY A 64 -0.44 -4.97 10.63
C GLY A 64 0.51 -5.00 9.43
N LEU A 65 0.03 -5.26 8.20
CA LEU A 65 0.88 -5.24 7.00
C LEU A 65 1.26 -3.80 6.64
N LEU A 66 0.29 -2.88 6.68
CA LEU A 66 0.54 -1.47 6.45
C LEU A 66 1.50 -0.92 7.51
N LEU A 67 1.21 -1.13 8.79
CA LEU A 67 2.06 -0.63 9.88
C LEU A 67 3.50 -1.16 9.79
N SER A 68 3.67 -2.46 9.55
CA SER A 68 5.00 -3.05 9.35
C SER A 68 5.76 -2.42 8.17
N SER A 69 5.05 -2.02 7.12
CA SER A 69 5.65 -1.35 5.96
C SER A 69 6.06 0.10 6.26
N LEU A 70 5.37 0.76 7.19
CA LEU A 70 5.64 2.13 7.62
C LEU A 70 6.78 2.20 8.63
N ASP A 71 6.85 1.27 9.57
CA ASP A 71 7.90 1.19 10.60
C ASP A 71 9.31 1.02 10.01
N CYS A 72 9.42 0.36 8.85
CA CYS A 72 10.70 0.15 8.17
C CYS A 72 11.28 1.42 7.50
N GLY A 73 10.54 2.53 7.50
CA GLY A 73 10.98 3.84 6.97
C GLY A 73 11.42 4.84 8.03
N HIS A 74 11.17 4.58 9.32
CA HIS A 74 11.58 5.46 10.42
C HIS A 74 13.01 5.09 10.88
N GLY A 75 13.96 5.22 9.95
CA GLY A 75 15.34 5.46 10.34
C GLY A 75 15.41 6.89 10.82
N ASP A 76 15.41 7.09 12.13
CA ASP A 76 15.81 8.34 12.78
C ASP A 76 17.05 8.91 12.06
N PRO A 77 17.07 10.21 11.69
CA PRO A 77 18.29 10.85 11.25
C PRO A 77 19.20 10.98 12.48
N ALA A 78 20.15 10.06 12.60
CA ALA A 78 21.32 10.25 13.44
C ALA A 78 22.47 10.73 12.54
N GLU A 79 22.40 12.00 12.12
CA GLU A 79 23.52 12.97 12.09
C GLU A 79 23.03 14.38 11.71
#